data_AF-A0AAV8XCI7-F1
#
_entry.id   AF-A0AAV8XCI7-F1
#
_cell.length_a   1.000
_cell.length_b   1.000
_cell.length_c   1.000
_cell.angle_alpha   90.00
_cell.angle_beta   90.00
_cell.angle_gamma   90.00
#
_symmetry.space_group_name_H-M   'P 1'
#
loop_
_entity.id
_entity.type
_entity.pdbx_description
1 polymer ?
#
loop_
_entity_poly.entity_id
_entity_poly.type
_entity_poly.pdbx_seq_one_letter_code
_entity_poly.pdbx_strand_id
1 'polypeptide(L)'
;MPLNERDRIEILMMIGVGDRMRTQQEVCRLFHEMHPDREPVSQSTVSRIERKYRELGHVRDAPRQVRQVSRDLNIGKSSVSNIFKKVKYHPYRVRLIHELAEDDFDRRTEFCEYMMDHNNQNNGFIANILFSDEATFFLNGHVNRQNTRYWSQENPHWMQEYHTQHPQKVNVWAGIIYEGRDTCKELIQELKHSVGLLKKQKEQRTKEKLRVKGQQRDETMHLNMVP
;
A
#
# COMPACT_ATOMS: atom_id res chain seq x y z
N MET A 1 -2.86 -10.25 34.73
CA MET A 1 -3.68 -9.95 33.52
C MET A 1 -2.77 -9.41 32.40
N PRO A 2 -3.11 -9.61 31.12
CA PRO A 2 -2.34 -9.00 30.02
C PRO A 2 -2.42 -7.47 30.07
N LEU A 3 -1.31 -6.79 29.77
CA LEU A 3 -1.23 -5.32 29.73
C LEU A 3 -2.21 -4.76 28.69
N ASN A 4 -3.11 -3.89 29.14
CA ASN A 4 -4.05 -3.17 28.28
C ASN A 4 -3.36 -1.97 27.58
N GLU A 5 -4.07 -1.28 26.68
CA GLU A 5 -3.49 -0.15 25.94
C GLU A 5 -3.04 1.00 26.85
N ARG A 6 -3.80 1.30 27.91
CA ARG A 6 -3.47 2.33 28.89
C ARG A 6 -2.17 2.01 29.62
N ASP A 7 -1.99 0.76 30.07
CA ASP A 7 -0.79 0.33 30.75
C ASP A 7 0.45 0.47 29.85
N ARG A 8 0.31 0.20 28.54
CA ARG A 8 1.41 0.33 27.57
C ARG A 8 1.77 1.79 27.29
N ILE A 9 0.77 2.68 27.24
CA ILE A 9 0.99 4.13 27.11
C ILE A 9 1.69 4.64 28.38
N GLU A 10 1.28 4.18 29.55
CA GLU A 10 1.91 4.54 30.82
C GLU A 10 3.38 4.11 30.89
N ILE A 11 3.68 2.89 30.45
CA ILE A 11 5.06 2.39 30.30
C ILE A 11 5.87 3.28 29.34
N LEU A 12 5.30 3.74 28.23
CA LEU A 12 5.98 4.69 27.32
C LEU A 12 6.25 6.04 27.98
N MET A 13 5.28 6.59 28.71
CA MET A 13 5.46 7.84 29.45
C MET A 13 6.56 7.69 30.51
N MET A 14 6.68 6.52 31.14
CA MET A 14 7.74 6.20 32.08
C MET A 14 9.12 6.09 31.42
N ILE A 15 9.22 5.53 30.20
CA ILE A 15 10.48 5.49 29.42
C ILE A 15 11.00 6.91 29.18
N GLY A 16 10.12 7.88 28.92
CA GLY A 16 10.50 9.28 28.89
C GLY A 16 9.49 10.16 28.17
N VAL A 17 9.36 11.40 28.65
CA VAL A 17 8.69 12.51 27.97
C VAL A 17 9.71 13.67 27.96
N GLY A 18 10.13 14.12 26.77
CA GLY A 18 11.17 15.15 26.63
C GLY A 18 12.62 14.62 26.79
N ASP A 19 13.51 15.42 27.38
CA ASP A 19 14.98 15.18 27.39
C ASP A 19 15.48 14.12 28.39
N ARG A 20 14.58 13.47 29.13
CA ARG A 20 14.94 12.46 30.13
C ARG A 20 14.49 11.07 29.68
N MET A 21 15.45 10.23 29.31
CA MET A 21 15.25 8.80 29.00
C MET A 21 15.60 7.94 30.23
N ARG A 22 14.64 7.14 30.70
CA ARG A 22 14.84 6.12 31.73
C ARG A 22 15.22 4.80 31.10
N THR A 23 16.05 4.03 31.79
CA THR A 23 16.39 2.66 31.40
C THR A 23 15.19 1.72 31.59
N GLN A 24 15.17 0.60 30.86
CA GLN A 24 14.10 -0.39 30.96
C GLN A 24 13.95 -0.94 32.40
N GLN A 25 15.05 -1.07 33.12
CA GLN A 25 15.05 -1.53 34.51
C GLN A 25 14.43 -0.51 35.49
N GLU A 26 14.66 0.78 35.26
CA GLU A 26 14.02 1.85 36.04
C GLU A 26 12.52 1.92 35.76
N VAL A 27 12.11 1.73 34.51
CA VAL A 27 10.69 1.69 34.12
C VAL A 27 9.98 0.50 34.76
N CYS A 28 10.60 -0.67 34.77
CA CYS A 28 10.03 -1.85 35.45
C CYS A 28 9.82 -1.60 36.95
N ARG A 29 10.81 -1.00 37.63
CA ARG A 29 10.70 -0.64 39.05
C ARG A 29 9.58 0.35 39.29
N LEU A 30 9.57 1.45 38.53
CA LEU A 30 8.58 2.50 38.65
C LEU A 30 7.15 2.00 38.38
N PHE A 31 6.98 1.13 37.38
CA PHE A 31 5.68 0.54 37.08
C PHE A 31 5.19 -0.36 38.22
N HIS A 32 6.08 -1.14 38.83
CA HIS A 32 5.73 -1.98 39.98
C HIS A 32 5.40 -1.15 41.24
N GLU A 33 6.15 -0.09 41.50
CA GLU A 33 5.88 0.84 42.61
C GLU A 33 4.54 1.57 42.46
N MET A 34 4.20 1.97 41.22
CA MET A 34 2.93 2.65 40.92
C MET A 34 1.72 1.70 40.87
N HIS A 35 1.96 0.41 40.62
CA HIS A 35 0.92 -0.62 40.51
C HIS A 35 1.28 -1.87 41.34
N PRO A 36 1.30 -1.77 42.68
CA PRO A 36 1.76 -2.86 43.56
C PRO A 36 0.86 -4.09 43.51
N ASP A 37 -0.43 -3.91 43.20
CA ASP A 37 -1.41 -5.00 43.07
C ASP A 37 -1.32 -5.75 41.73
N ARG A 38 -0.39 -5.36 40.84
CA ARG A 38 -0.25 -5.96 39.51
C ARG A 38 1.01 -6.79 39.39
N GLU A 39 0.92 -7.78 38.49
CA GLU A 39 2.06 -8.58 38.06
C GLU A 39 3.20 -7.70 37.54
N PRO A 40 4.45 -7.91 38.00
CA PRO A 40 5.60 -7.14 37.56
C PRO A 40 5.82 -7.25 36.05
N VAL A 41 6.15 -6.12 35.43
CA VAL A 41 6.46 -6.07 33.99
C VAL A 41 7.95 -6.33 33.78
N SER A 42 8.28 -7.21 32.83
CA SER A 42 9.68 -7.51 32.50
C SER A 42 10.33 -6.43 31.63
N GLN A 43 11.66 -6.29 31.70
CA GLN A 43 12.42 -5.38 30.83
C GLN A 43 12.20 -5.69 29.33
N SER A 44 12.06 -6.98 28.99
CA SER A 44 11.76 -7.42 27.62
C SER A 44 10.41 -6.91 27.13
N THR A 45 9.42 -6.81 28.02
CA THR A 45 8.10 -6.26 27.71
C THR A 45 8.18 -4.76 27.46
N VAL A 46 8.92 -4.03 28.30
CA VAL A 46 9.18 -2.59 28.13
C VAL A 46 9.89 -2.33 26.79
N SER A 47 10.95 -3.07 26.48
CA SER A 47 11.68 -2.98 25.22
C SER A 47 10.79 -3.22 24.00
N ARG A 48 9.89 -4.22 24.06
CA ARG A 48 8.96 -4.52 22.95
C ARG A 48 7.93 -3.41 22.75
N ILE A 49 7.46 -2.78 23.84
CA ILE A 49 6.54 -1.65 23.78
C ILE A 49 7.24 -0.43 23.17
N GLU A 50 8.44 -0.11 23.62
CA GLU A 50 9.25 1.00 23.11
C GLU A 50 9.54 0.83 21.61
N ARG A 51 10.04 -0.34 21.21
CA ARG A 51 10.33 -0.64 19.80
C ARG A 51 9.08 -0.51 18.93
N LYS A 52 7.95 -1.08 19.39
CA LYS A 52 6.67 -0.98 18.67
C LYS A 52 6.26 0.48 18.46
N TYR A 53 6.42 1.32 19.47
CA TYR A 53 6.09 2.75 19.36
C TYR A 53 7.03 3.49 18.41
N ARG A 54 8.35 3.27 18.50
CA ARG A 54 9.32 3.89 17.58
C ARG A 54 9.08 3.49 16.12
N GLU A 55 8.64 2.26 15.86
CA GLU A 55 8.41 1.75 14.50
C GLU A 55 7.03 2.13 13.94
N LEU A 56 5.97 2.13 14.77
CA LEU A 56 4.58 2.23 14.31
C LEU A 56 3.85 3.52 14.76
N GLY A 57 4.45 4.31 15.66
CA GLY A 57 3.82 5.49 16.26
C GLY A 57 2.69 5.20 17.26
N HIS A 58 2.39 3.93 17.55
CA HIS A 58 1.32 3.53 18.48
C HIS A 58 1.60 2.19 19.20
N VAL A 59 0.98 1.95 20.36
CA VAL A 59 1.16 0.71 21.16
C VAL A 59 0.03 -0.33 21.01
N ARG A 60 -0.97 -0.02 20.18
CA ARG A 60 -2.07 -0.92 19.86
C ARG A 60 -1.56 -2.27 19.37
N ASP A 61 -2.32 -3.33 19.65
CA ASP A 61 -2.04 -4.60 19.01
C ASP A 61 -2.42 -4.50 17.54
N ALA A 62 -1.41 -4.50 16.67
CA ALA A 62 -1.62 -4.59 15.25
C ALA A 62 -2.33 -5.92 14.95
N PRO A 63 -3.43 -5.91 14.18
CA PRO A 63 -4.06 -7.13 13.69
C PRO A 63 -3.02 -7.98 12.95
N ARG A 64 -2.67 -9.16 13.50
CA ARG A 64 -1.48 -9.88 13.05
C ARG A 64 -1.78 -10.78 11.86
N GLN A 65 -0.94 -10.70 10.83
CA GLN A 65 -0.97 -11.63 9.70
C GLN A 65 -0.34 -12.96 10.12
N VAL A 66 -0.94 -14.09 9.71
CA VAL A 66 -0.43 -15.45 10.01
C VAL A 66 1.05 -15.59 9.63
N ARG A 67 1.46 -15.03 8.48
CA ARG A 67 2.85 -15.10 8.00
C ARG A 67 3.81 -14.28 8.85
N GLN A 68 3.35 -13.16 9.40
CA GLN A 68 4.17 -12.32 10.28
C GLN A 68 4.36 -13.04 11.62
N VAL A 69 3.29 -13.53 12.24
CA VAL A 69 3.37 -14.28 13.50
C VAL A 69 4.19 -15.56 13.37
N SER A 70 4.05 -16.27 12.25
CA SER A 70 4.87 -17.45 11.95
C SER A 70 6.36 -17.12 11.91
N ARG A 71 6.75 -15.99 11.32
CA ARG A 71 8.15 -15.51 11.32
C ARG A 71 8.59 -15.04 12.70
N ASP A 72 7.80 -14.20 13.35
CA ASP A 72 8.14 -13.59 14.64
C ASP A 72 8.31 -14.61 15.77
N LEU A 73 7.49 -15.66 15.74
CA LEU A 73 7.47 -16.72 16.76
C LEU A 73 8.14 -18.01 16.28
N ASN A 74 8.67 -18.04 15.06
CA ASN A 74 9.28 -19.21 14.43
C ASN A 74 8.43 -20.50 14.53
N ILE A 75 7.12 -20.39 14.31
CA ILE A 75 6.17 -21.50 14.36
C ILE A 75 5.51 -21.71 12.99
N GLY A 76 5.08 -22.94 12.72
CA GLY A 76 4.38 -23.29 11.49
C GLY A 76 3.12 -22.44 11.28
N LYS A 77 2.88 -22.00 10.04
CA LYS A 77 1.70 -21.21 9.66
C LYS A 77 0.38 -21.91 10.02
N SER A 78 0.34 -23.23 9.93
CA SER A 78 -0.78 -24.09 10.34
C SER A 78 -1.03 -23.99 11.85
N SER A 79 0.03 -24.05 12.66
CA SER A 79 -0.06 -23.88 14.12
C SER A 79 -0.59 -22.50 14.49
N VAL A 80 -0.11 -21.42 13.85
CA VAL A 80 -0.64 -20.06 14.04
C VAL A 80 -2.13 -20.00 13.70
N SER A 81 -2.54 -20.56 12.57
CA SER A 81 -3.94 -20.60 12.14
C SER A 81 -4.82 -21.36 13.14
N ASN A 82 -4.34 -22.50 13.65
CA ASN A 82 -5.06 -23.28 14.65
C ASN A 82 -5.18 -22.52 15.98
N ILE A 83 -4.14 -21.80 16.40
CA ILE A 83 -4.18 -20.95 17.60
C ILE A 83 -5.21 -19.83 17.40
N PHE A 84 -5.18 -19.13 16.26
CA PHE A 84 -6.14 -18.07 15.94
C PHE A 84 -7.59 -18.57 15.96
N LYS A 85 -7.86 -19.77 15.43
CA LYS A 85 -9.18 -20.39 15.53
C LYS A 85 -9.57 -20.69 16.98
N LYS A 86 -8.65 -21.23 17.79
CA LYS A 86 -8.89 -21.52 19.22
C LYS A 86 -9.24 -20.27 20.01
N VAL A 87 -8.60 -19.13 19.72
CA VAL A 87 -8.89 -17.84 20.37
C VAL A 87 -10.05 -17.08 19.73
N LYS A 88 -10.83 -17.71 18.84
CA LYS A 88 -11.97 -17.13 18.12
C LYS A 88 -11.63 -15.88 17.30
N TYR A 89 -10.44 -15.83 16.71
CA TYR A 89 -10.08 -14.76 15.79
C TYR A 89 -10.67 -15.07 14.41
N HIS A 90 -11.19 -14.03 13.76
CA HIS A 90 -11.74 -14.09 12.42
C HIS A 90 -10.80 -13.39 11.42
N PRO A 91 -10.68 -13.93 10.20
CA PRO A 91 -9.90 -13.28 9.15
C PRO A 91 -10.69 -12.14 8.52
N TYR A 92 -10.08 -10.96 8.48
CA TYR A 92 -10.65 -9.78 7.84
C TYR A 92 -9.74 -9.30 6.71
N ARG A 93 -10.38 -8.82 5.63
CA ARG A 93 -9.70 -8.27 4.45
C ARG A 93 -9.57 -6.75 4.61
N VAL A 94 -8.38 -6.23 4.34
CA VAL A 94 -8.16 -4.77 4.24
C VAL A 94 -9.04 -4.23 3.10
N ARG A 95 -9.93 -3.29 3.43
CA ARG A 95 -10.75 -2.58 2.45
C ARG A 95 -10.03 -1.29 2.08
N LEU A 96 -9.63 -1.17 0.81
CA LEU A 96 -9.28 0.11 0.22
C LEU A 96 -10.52 0.56 -0.54
N ILE A 97 -11.19 1.59 -0.06
CA ILE A 97 -12.38 2.14 -0.72
C ILE A 97 -11.87 3.27 -1.60
N HIS A 98 -12.08 3.18 -2.92
CA HIS A 98 -12.00 4.36 -3.77
C HIS A 98 -13.22 5.21 -3.45
N GLU A 99 -13.03 6.52 -3.28
CA GLU A 99 -14.12 7.47 -3.21
C GLU A 99 -14.87 7.41 -4.54
N LEU A 100 -16.08 6.86 -4.51
CA LEU A 100 -16.98 6.82 -5.66
C LEU A 100 -17.79 8.10 -5.64
N ALA A 101 -17.86 8.80 -6.77
CA ALA A 101 -18.78 9.92 -6.95
C ALA A 101 -20.23 9.38 -7.07
N GLU A 102 -21.22 10.21 -6.76
CA GLU A 102 -22.64 9.83 -6.87
C GLU A 102 -23.00 9.35 -8.29
N ASP A 103 -22.44 9.98 -9.31
CA ASP A 103 -22.63 9.62 -10.73
C ASP A 103 -21.98 8.29 -11.15
N ASP A 104 -21.04 7.74 -10.36
CA ASP A 104 -20.30 6.54 -10.78
C ASP A 104 -21.21 5.30 -10.81
N PHE A 105 -22.29 5.28 -10.03
CA PHE A 105 -23.23 4.16 -10.01
C PHE A 105 -24.00 4.04 -11.32
N ASP A 106 -24.51 5.16 -11.83
CA ASP A 106 -25.26 5.20 -13.08
C ASP A 106 -24.36 4.88 -14.26
N ARG A 107 -23.18 5.51 -14.34
CA ARG A 107 -22.20 5.24 -15.41
C ARG A 107 -21.75 3.79 -15.46
N ARG A 108 -21.59 3.15 -14.30
CA ARG A 108 -21.21 1.72 -14.23
C ARG A 108 -22.35 0.81 -14.68
N THR A 109 -23.60 1.17 -14.36
CA THR A 109 -24.78 0.43 -14.81
C THR A 109 -24.94 0.55 -16.32
N GLU A 110 -24.87 1.75 -16.88
CA GLU A 110 -24.92 1.99 -18.33
C GLU A 110 -23.81 1.24 -19.06
N PHE A 111 -22.58 1.25 -18.54
CA PHE A 111 -21.48 0.50 -19.13
C PHE A 111 -21.75 -1.01 -19.14
N CYS A 112 -22.30 -1.55 -18.05
CA CYS A 112 -22.67 -2.96 -17.96
C CYS A 112 -23.73 -3.33 -19.02
N GLU A 113 -24.79 -2.54 -19.14
CA GLU A 113 -25.85 -2.74 -20.13
C GLU A 113 -25.31 -2.69 -21.56
N TYR A 114 -24.53 -1.65 -21.86
CA TYR A 114 -23.85 -1.49 -23.15
C TYR A 114 -23.01 -2.72 -23.50
N MET A 115 -22.18 -3.20 -22.57
CA MET A 115 -21.30 -4.36 -22.79
C MET A 115 -22.09 -5.65 -23.01
N MET A 116 -23.21 -5.84 -22.30
CA MET A 116 -24.07 -7.01 -22.46
C MET A 116 -24.75 -7.01 -23.83
N ASP A 117 -25.29 -5.88 -24.27
CA ASP A 117 -25.95 -5.76 -25.57
C ASP A 117 -24.98 -6.02 -26.73
N HIS A 118 -23.77 -5.48 -26.66
CA HIS A 118 -22.74 -5.69 -27.69
C HIS A 118 -22.27 -7.14 -27.75
N ASN A 119 -22.20 -7.82 -26.60
CA ASN A 119 -21.88 -9.24 -26.57
C ASN A 119 -23.03 -10.11 -27.11
N ASN A 120 -24.29 -9.74 -26.85
CA ASN A 120 -25.45 -10.45 -27.39
C ASN A 120 -25.57 -10.30 -28.91
N GLN A 121 -25.21 -9.14 -29.46
CA GLN A 121 -25.25 -8.86 -30.90
C GLN A 121 -24.08 -9.48 -31.66
N ASN A 122 -22.91 -9.62 -31.01
CA ASN A 122 -21.71 -10.19 -31.61
C ASN A 122 -21.07 -11.21 -30.68
N ASN A 123 -21.25 -12.49 -31.02
CA ASN A 123 -20.79 -13.65 -30.24
C ASN A 123 -19.26 -13.71 -30.01
N GLY A 124 -18.48 -12.86 -30.70
CA GLY A 124 -17.03 -12.73 -30.54
C GLY A 124 -16.56 -11.38 -29.99
N PHE A 125 -17.47 -10.48 -29.56
CA PHE A 125 -17.13 -9.13 -29.11
C PHE A 125 -16.14 -9.13 -27.95
N ILE A 126 -16.44 -9.85 -26.86
CA ILE A 126 -15.56 -9.93 -25.69
C ILE A 126 -14.18 -10.52 -26.03
N ALA A 127 -14.14 -11.50 -26.94
CA ALA A 127 -12.89 -12.11 -27.39
C ALA A 127 -12.02 -11.16 -28.24
N ASN A 128 -12.57 -10.04 -28.72
CA ASN A 128 -11.83 -8.99 -29.45
C ASN A 128 -11.32 -7.86 -28.53
N ILE A 129 -11.68 -7.86 -27.25
CA ILE A 129 -11.28 -6.79 -26.35
C ILE A 129 -9.88 -7.08 -25.80
N LEU A 130 -8.95 -6.15 -26.04
CA LEU A 130 -7.68 -6.10 -25.34
C LEU A 130 -7.87 -5.31 -24.04
N PHE A 131 -7.90 -6.03 -22.91
CA PHE A 131 -7.87 -5.40 -21.60
C PHE A 131 -6.45 -4.98 -21.28
N SER A 132 -6.23 -3.76 -20.81
CA SER A 132 -4.91 -3.32 -20.36
C SER A 132 -5.00 -2.58 -19.04
N ASP A 133 -3.96 -2.69 -18.24
CA ASP A 133 -3.86 -2.01 -16.93
C ASP A 133 -2.41 -1.68 -16.59
N GLU A 134 -2.24 -0.71 -15.69
CA GLU A 134 -0.96 -0.35 -15.08
C GLU A 134 -0.95 -0.76 -13.61
N ALA A 135 0.01 -1.60 -13.23
CA ALA A 135 0.20 -2.03 -11.85
C ALA A 135 1.53 -1.49 -11.31
N THR A 136 1.47 -0.83 -10.15
CA THR A 136 2.66 -0.43 -9.39
C THR A 136 2.99 -1.46 -8.32
N PHE A 137 4.21 -2.01 -8.39
CA PHE A 137 4.80 -2.88 -7.38
C PHE A 137 5.83 -2.10 -6.58
N PHE A 138 5.75 -2.11 -5.25
CA PHE A 138 6.77 -1.48 -4.42
C PHE A 138 7.73 -2.54 -3.85
N LEU A 139 9.04 -2.25 -3.91
CA LEU A 139 10.11 -3.16 -3.48
C LEU A 139 10.22 -3.28 -1.95
N ASN A 140 9.55 -2.40 -1.20
CA ASN A 140 9.50 -2.41 0.26
C ASN A 140 8.49 -3.41 0.85
N GLY A 141 7.95 -4.35 0.04
CA GLY A 141 6.99 -5.34 0.50
C GLY A 141 5.59 -4.77 0.70
N HIS A 142 5.11 -4.01 -0.29
CA HIS A 142 3.74 -3.49 -0.31
C HIS A 142 2.74 -4.58 0.06
N VAL A 143 1.74 -4.19 0.85
CA VAL A 143 0.65 -5.03 1.30
C VAL A 143 -0.14 -5.51 0.08
N ASN A 144 0.15 -6.72 -0.40
CA ASN A 144 -0.63 -7.34 -1.46
C ASN A 144 -2.03 -7.65 -0.90
N ARG A 145 -3.03 -6.86 -1.35
CA ARG A 145 -4.44 -6.87 -0.92
C ARG A 145 -5.14 -8.23 -0.99
N GLN A 146 -4.61 -9.18 -1.77
CA GLN A 146 -5.10 -10.56 -1.83
C GLN A 146 -4.47 -11.46 -0.76
N ASN A 147 -3.22 -11.18 -0.40
CA ASN A 147 -2.43 -11.94 0.57
C ASN A 147 -2.52 -11.38 2.00
N THR A 148 -3.02 -10.16 2.17
CA THR A 148 -3.12 -9.52 3.48
C THR A 148 -4.51 -9.75 4.08
N ARG A 149 -4.56 -10.71 4.99
CA ARG A 149 -5.66 -10.89 5.94
C ARG A 149 -5.12 -10.73 7.34
N TYR A 150 -5.77 -9.90 8.12
CA TYR A 150 -5.46 -9.79 9.53
C TYR A 150 -6.50 -10.56 10.35
N TRP A 151 -6.05 -11.07 11.49
CA TRP A 151 -6.87 -11.88 12.37
C TRP A 151 -7.13 -11.11 13.66
N SER A 152 -8.40 -10.97 14.04
CA SER A 152 -8.87 -10.25 15.23
C SER A 152 -10.19 -10.87 15.73
N GLN A 153 -10.56 -10.69 17.00
CA GLN A 153 -11.87 -11.12 17.52
C GLN A 153 -12.99 -10.21 17.02
N GLU A 154 -12.73 -8.91 16.94
CA GLU A 154 -13.65 -7.90 16.42
C GLU A 154 -13.07 -7.23 15.18
N ASN A 155 -13.94 -6.71 14.31
CA ASN A 155 -13.53 -6.00 13.10
C ASN A 155 -12.83 -4.68 13.50
N PRO A 156 -11.50 -4.56 13.30
CA PRO A 156 -10.75 -3.37 13.67
C PRO A 156 -10.91 -2.23 12.65
N HIS A 157 -11.74 -2.39 11.62
CA HIS A 157 -11.95 -1.41 10.54
C HIS A 157 -10.62 -0.86 10.01
N TRP A 158 -9.64 -1.76 9.85
CA TRP A 158 -8.26 -1.36 9.66
C TRP A 158 -8.09 -0.62 8.33
N MET A 159 -7.75 0.66 8.43
CA MET A 159 -7.32 1.53 7.36
C MET A 159 -5.84 1.82 7.58
N GLN A 160 -5.03 1.67 6.53
CA GLN A 160 -3.60 1.93 6.61
C GLN A 160 -3.30 3.17 5.76
N GLU A 161 -3.00 4.28 6.42
CA GLU A 161 -2.34 5.41 5.78
C GLU A 161 -0.86 5.08 5.60
N TYR A 162 -0.32 5.41 4.43
CA TYR A 162 1.11 5.19 4.17
C TYR A 162 1.73 6.47 3.60
N HIS A 163 2.58 7.09 4.41
CA HIS A 163 3.47 8.16 3.99
C HIS A 163 4.91 7.63 4.02
N THR A 164 5.43 7.27 2.84
CA THR A 164 6.87 7.38 2.60
C THR A 164 7.03 8.25 1.37
N GLN A 165 7.84 9.30 1.47
CA GLN A 165 7.96 10.29 0.38
C GLN A 165 8.61 9.70 -0.89
N HIS A 166 9.35 8.57 -0.81
CA HIS A 166 10.04 7.96 -1.97
C HIS A 166 10.18 6.42 -1.91
N PRO A 167 9.10 5.62 -1.96
CA PRO A 167 9.24 4.18 -2.03
C PRO A 167 9.78 3.77 -3.41
N GLN A 168 10.80 2.90 -3.45
CA GLN A 168 11.27 2.30 -4.71
C GLN A 168 10.14 1.46 -5.31
N LYS A 169 9.72 1.82 -6.52
CA LYS A 169 8.57 1.22 -7.20
C LYS A 169 8.91 0.82 -8.63
N VAL A 170 8.26 -0.24 -9.09
CA VAL A 170 8.26 -0.72 -10.46
C VAL A 170 6.84 -0.59 -10.99
N ASN A 171 6.66 0.18 -12.06
CA ASN A 171 5.39 0.22 -12.78
C ASN A 171 5.45 -0.78 -13.94
N VAL A 172 4.45 -1.62 -14.03
CA VAL A 172 4.29 -2.61 -15.11
C VAL A 172 2.99 -2.30 -15.83
N TRP A 173 3.08 -2.21 -17.15
CA TRP A 173 1.91 -2.18 -18.02
C TRP A 173 1.73 -3.54 -18.66
N ALA A 174 0.51 -4.06 -18.66
CA ALA A 174 0.20 -5.34 -19.29
C ALA A 174 -1.14 -5.26 -20.04
N GLY A 175 -1.20 -5.98 -21.17
CA GLY A 175 -2.42 -6.21 -21.93
C GLY A 175 -2.75 -7.70 -21.98
N ILE A 176 -4.02 -8.05 -21.82
CA ILE A 176 -4.56 -9.41 -21.84
C ILE A 176 -5.70 -9.46 -22.86
N ILE A 177 -5.69 -10.49 -23.69
CA ILE A 177 -6.72 -10.79 -24.69
C ILE A 177 -7.02 -12.29 -24.63
N TYR A 178 -8.23 -12.69 -25.02
CA TYR A 178 -8.65 -14.10 -25.01
C TYR A 178 -7.78 -14.95 -25.95
N GLU A 179 -7.22 -16.04 -25.42
CA GLU A 179 -6.26 -16.90 -26.11
C GLU A 179 -6.95 -17.74 -27.19
N GLY A 180 -6.52 -17.61 -28.45
CA GLY A 180 -7.13 -18.28 -29.60
C GLY A 180 -7.08 -17.52 -30.93
N ARG A 181 -6.49 -16.32 -30.99
CA ARG A 181 -6.23 -15.62 -32.25
C ARG A 181 -4.74 -15.55 -32.56
N ASP A 182 -4.39 -15.95 -33.78
CA ASP A 182 -3.08 -15.68 -34.39
C ASP A 182 -2.77 -14.17 -34.51
N THR A 183 -3.81 -13.31 -34.38
CA THR A 183 -3.71 -11.84 -34.40
C THR A 183 -3.07 -11.21 -33.16
N CYS A 184 -2.83 -11.95 -32.07
CA CYS A 184 -2.12 -11.40 -30.90
C CYS A 184 -0.72 -10.89 -31.28
N LYS A 185 -0.02 -11.55 -32.21
CA LYS A 185 1.30 -11.11 -32.67
C LYS A 185 1.22 -9.79 -33.46
N GLU A 186 0.22 -9.65 -34.32
CA GLU A 186 -0.01 -8.46 -35.14
C GLU A 186 -0.44 -7.28 -34.27
N LEU A 187 -1.40 -7.48 -33.34
CA LEU A 187 -1.82 -6.46 -32.38
C LEU A 187 -0.68 -6.01 -31.47
N ILE A 188 0.16 -6.94 -30.97
CA ILE A 188 1.36 -6.59 -30.20
C ILE A 188 2.34 -5.79 -31.06
N GLN A 189 2.49 -6.11 -32.34
CA GLN A 189 3.37 -5.40 -33.26
C GLN A 189 2.85 -3.99 -33.58
N GLU A 190 1.55 -3.83 -33.83
CA GLU A 190 0.88 -2.54 -34.02
C GLU A 190 0.97 -1.67 -32.76
N LEU A 191 0.80 -2.25 -31.57
CA LEU A 191 0.98 -1.54 -30.31
C LEU A 191 2.42 -1.09 -30.10
N LYS A 192 3.41 -1.96 -30.34
CA LYS A 192 4.84 -1.60 -30.28
C LYS A 192 5.18 -0.47 -31.24
N HIS A 193 4.65 -0.52 -32.46
CA HIS A 193 4.83 0.52 -33.46
C HIS A 193 4.20 1.85 -33.01
N SER A 194 2.98 1.82 -32.49
CA SER A 194 2.24 2.98 -31.99
C SER A 194 2.91 3.64 -30.79
N VAL A 195 3.42 2.84 -29.83
CA VAL A 195 4.23 3.33 -28.71
C VAL A 195 5.52 4.00 -29.20
N GLY A 196 6.15 3.43 -30.24
CA GLY A 196 7.32 4.04 -30.90
C GLY A 196 7.01 5.42 -31.51
N LEU A 197 5.85 5.57 -32.17
CA LEU A 197 5.37 6.85 -32.70
C LEU A 197 5.13 7.87 -31.60
N LEU A 198 4.46 7.47 -30.50
CA LEU A 198 4.21 8.35 -29.36
C LEU A 198 5.50 8.84 -28.68
N LYS A 199 6.51 7.97 -28.56
CA LYS A 199 7.84 8.37 -28.06
C LYS A 199 8.49 9.40 -28.96
N LYS A 200 8.51 9.17 -30.29
CA LYS A 200 9.05 10.12 -31.26
C LYS A 200 8.33 11.47 -31.21
N GLN A 201 7.01 11.49 -31.08
CA GLN A 201 6.23 12.72 -30.94
C GLN A 201 6.56 13.47 -29.65
N LYS A 202 6.73 12.77 -28.51
CA LYS A 202 7.16 13.39 -27.25
C LYS A 202 8.56 14.00 -27.35
N GLU A 203 9.51 13.31 -27.99
CA GLU A 203 10.86 13.83 -28.23
C GLU A 203 10.86 15.07 -29.12
N GLN A 204 10.09 15.06 -30.22
CA GLN A 204 9.95 16.21 -31.11
C GLN A 204 9.36 17.42 -30.38
N ARG A 205 8.29 17.24 -29.60
CA ARG A 205 7.71 18.32 -28.79
C ARG A 205 8.71 18.88 -27.77
N THR A 206 9.56 18.03 -27.20
CA THR A 206 10.58 18.45 -26.23
C THR A 206 11.69 19.24 -26.92
N LYS A 207 12.17 18.78 -28.08
CA LYS A 207 13.16 19.50 -28.90
C LYS A 207 12.64 20.86 -29.35
N GLU A 208 11.37 20.93 -29.77
CA GLU A 208 10.76 22.18 -30.21
C GLU A 208 10.62 23.18 -29.05
N LYS A 209 10.22 22.72 -27.86
CA LYS A 209 10.21 23.57 -26.66
C LYS A 209 11.58 24.13 -26.31
N LEU A 210 12.64 23.32 -26.46
CA LEU A 210 14.02 23.77 -26.23
C LEU A 210 14.47 24.77 -27.29
N ARG A 211 14.11 24.57 -28.56
CA ARG A 211 14.40 25.49 -29.67
C ARG A 211 13.76 26.85 -29.43
N VAL A 212 12.46 26.89 -29.13
CA VAL A 212 11.71 28.13 -28.83
C VAL A 212 12.32 28.85 -27.63
N LYS A 213 12.68 28.11 -26.57
CA LYS A 213 13.32 28.69 -25.38
C LYS A 213 14.74 29.21 -25.65
N GLY A 214 15.46 28.60 -26.59
CA GLY A 214 16.75 29.08 -27.08
C GLY A 214 16.61 30.39 -27.86
N GLN A 215 15.68 30.44 -28.82
CA GLN A 215 15.39 31.65 -29.60
C GLN A 215 14.95 32.82 -28.71
N GLN A 216 14.07 32.59 -27.73
CA GLN A 216 13.69 33.62 -26.76
C GLN A 216 14.87 34.12 -25.93
N ARG A 217 15.82 33.24 -25.57
CA ARG A 217 17.04 33.65 -24.85
C ARG A 217 17.96 34.49 -25.72
N ASP A 218 18.15 34.11 -26.98
CA ASP A 218 19.00 34.84 -27.92
C ASP A 218 18.40 36.21 -28.26
N GLU A 219 17.07 36.28 -28.47
CA GLU A 219 16.33 37.55 -28.65
C GLU A 219 16.45 38.44 -27.40
N THR A 220 16.34 37.87 -26.20
CA THR A 220 16.49 38.61 -24.93
C THR A 220 17.93 39.12 -24.75
N MET A 221 18.95 38.35 -25.12
CA MET A 221 20.34 38.82 -25.09
C MET A 221 20.59 39.90 -26.13
N HIS A 222 19.98 39.80 -27.32
CA HIS A 222 20.12 40.80 -28.37
C HIS A 222 19.43 42.12 -28.02
N LEU A 223 18.28 42.08 -27.32
CA LEU A 223 17.59 43.25 -26.77
C LEU A 223 18.37 43.93 -25.62
N ASN A 224 19.13 43.16 -24.85
CA ASN A 224 19.93 43.68 -23.73
C ASN A 224 21.35 44.15 -24.13
N MET A 225 21.75 43.98 -25.40
CA MET A 225 23.06 44.42 -25.93
C MET A 225 22.95 45.59 -26.94
N VAL A 226 21.75 46.06 -27.24
CA VAL A 226 21.56 47.33 -27.97
C VAL A 226 21.48 48.45 -26.92
N PRO A 227 22.34 49.50 -26.99
CA PRO A 227 22.40 50.58 -26.00
C PRO A 227 21.11 51.39 -25.88
#